data_AF-A0A6B0X4Z3-F1
#
_entry.id   AF-A0A6B0X4Z3-F1
#
_cell.length_a   1.000
_cell.length_b   1.000
_cell.length_c   1.000
_cell.angle_alpha   90.00
_cell.angle_beta   90.00
_cell.angle_gamma   90.00
#
_symmetry.space_group_name_H-M   'P 1'
#
loop_
_entity.id
_entity.type
_entity.pdbx_description
1 polymer ?
#
loop_
_entity_poly.entity_id
_entity_poly.type
_entity_poly.pdbx_seq_one_letter_code
_entity_poly.pdbx_strand_id
1 'polypeptide(L)'
;MSYKVLIRSEIEPYYTIIPMIEERAEVVRWNPLKPQPPAELLRTIEGVYNYGHYAFTAEYMDLMPELRVISNYGVGVDHIDLQAAQERGIPVGNTPKILDGATADITFALLLAAARNLIQGDHFARGPDFVAYDPSFMLGQEVHHQVLGIIGLGSIGYQVARRARAFDMTVLYHNRNPNPKAETDLGARYVELDELLQQADFVTLNMPLTDQTRGMIGRRELGLMKKSAVLVNA
;
A
#
# COMPACT_ATOMS: atom_id res chain seq x y z
N MET A 1 8.57 -36.99 5.74
CA MET A 1 8.28 -35.95 6.74
C MET A 1 7.66 -34.79 5.99
N SER A 2 6.47 -34.34 6.39
CA SER A 2 5.84 -33.16 5.79
C SER A 2 6.32 -31.95 6.58
N TYR A 3 6.78 -30.89 5.90
CA TYR A 3 7.17 -29.64 6.54
C TYR A 3 5.97 -29.01 7.26
N LYS A 4 6.16 -28.22 8.32
CA LYS A 4 5.05 -27.47 8.94
C LYS A 4 5.07 -26.01 8.58
N VAL A 5 3.98 -25.51 7.99
CA VAL A 5 3.84 -24.12 7.56
C VAL A 5 2.76 -23.42 8.37
N LEU A 6 3.13 -22.37 9.11
CA LEU A 6 2.20 -21.52 9.85
C LEU A 6 1.54 -20.49 8.93
N ILE A 7 0.22 -20.39 9.02
CA ILE A 7 -0.60 -19.40 8.33
C ILE A 7 -1.44 -18.63 9.35
N ARG A 8 -1.28 -17.29 9.39
CA ARG A 8 -1.95 -16.41 10.37
C ARG A 8 -3.21 -15.72 9.83
N SER A 9 -4.07 -16.44 9.11
CA SER A 9 -5.32 -15.90 8.60
C SER A 9 -6.41 -16.97 8.50
N GLU A 10 -7.66 -16.54 8.64
CA GLU A 10 -8.87 -17.26 8.18
C GLU A 10 -9.56 -16.55 6.99
N ILE A 11 -8.99 -15.45 6.47
CA ILE A 11 -9.47 -14.68 5.30
C ILE A 11 -8.51 -14.85 4.08
N GLU A 12 -9.09 -14.94 2.87
CA GLU A 12 -8.50 -15.38 1.58
C GLU A 12 -7.03 -14.99 1.31
N PRO A 13 -6.25 -15.75 0.51
CA PRO A 13 -6.67 -16.69 -0.55
C PRO A 13 -6.52 -18.18 -0.20
N TYR A 14 -7.52 -18.79 0.48
CA TYR A 14 -7.50 -20.23 0.84
C TYR A 14 -7.57 -21.14 -0.37
N TYR A 15 -8.39 -20.78 -1.37
CA TYR A 15 -8.73 -21.71 -2.44
C TYR A 15 -7.59 -22.00 -3.41
N THR A 16 -6.52 -21.20 -3.39
CA THR A 16 -5.39 -21.36 -4.30
C THR A 16 -4.12 -21.74 -3.56
N ILE A 17 -3.70 -20.96 -2.55
CA ILE A 17 -2.37 -21.11 -1.96
C ILE A 17 -2.29 -22.30 -1.00
N ILE A 18 -3.33 -22.55 -0.21
CA ILE A 18 -3.30 -23.61 0.79
C ILE A 18 -3.24 -25.00 0.16
N PRO A 19 -4.06 -25.35 -0.85
CA PRO A 19 -3.90 -26.60 -1.57
C PRO A 19 -2.47 -26.81 -2.09
N MET A 20 -1.84 -25.76 -2.62
CA MET A 20 -0.44 -25.82 -3.11
C MET A 20 0.59 -26.07 -1.99
N ILE A 21 0.33 -25.57 -0.78
CA ILE A 21 1.17 -25.83 0.39
C ILE A 21 0.90 -27.25 0.91
N GLU A 22 -0.37 -27.66 1.00
CA GLU A 22 -0.81 -28.99 1.46
C GLU A 22 -0.28 -30.13 0.59
N GLU A 23 0.07 -29.86 -0.69
CA GLU A 23 0.81 -30.80 -1.55
C GLU A 23 2.20 -31.19 -1.01
N ARG A 24 2.83 -30.33 -0.19
CA ARG A 24 4.24 -30.49 0.23
C ARG A 24 4.49 -30.31 1.74
N ALA A 25 3.51 -29.79 2.47
CA ALA A 25 3.64 -29.39 3.87
C ALA A 25 2.29 -29.52 4.62
N GLU A 26 2.35 -29.77 5.92
CA GLU A 26 1.24 -29.60 6.85
C GLU A 26 0.98 -28.11 7.08
N VAL A 27 -0.27 -27.67 6.86
CA VAL A 27 -0.69 -26.30 7.14
C VAL A 27 -1.18 -26.17 8.57
N VAL A 28 -0.46 -25.39 9.38
CA VAL A 28 -0.85 -24.99 10.73
C VAL A 28 -1.56 -23.65 10.65
N ARG A 29 -2.88 -23.64 10.87
CA ARG A 29 -3.68 -22.41 10.84
C ARG A 29 -3.77 -21.78 12.21
N TRP A 30 -3.54 -20.47 12.30
CA TRP A 30 -3.74 -19.72 13.53
C TRP A 30 -4.57 -18.47 13.30
N ASN A 31 -5.65 -18.34 14.06
CA ASN A 31 -6.49 -17.16 14.02
C ASN A 31 -5.74 -15.98 14.69
N PRO A 32 -5.43 -14.90 13.95
CA PRO A 32 -4.65 -13.80 14.49
C PRO A 32 -5.39 -12.97 15.55
N LEU A 33 -6.72 -13.14 15.68
CA LEU A 33 -7.51 -12.54 16.77
C LEU A 33 -7.33 -13.27 18.10
N LYS A 34 -6.70 -14.46 18.09
CA LYS A 34 -6.35 -15.20 19.31
C LYS A 34 -4.98 -14.75 19.84
N PRO A 35 -4.66 -15.02 21.12
CA PRO A 35 -3.31 -14.88 21.63
C PRO A 35 -2.28 -15.59 20.75
N GLN A 36 -0.99 -15.34 20.98
CA GLN A 36 0.07 -16.00 20.25
C GLN A 36 -0.06 -17.55 20.30
N PRO A 37 0.29 -18.28 19.21
CA PRO A 37 0.29 -19.74 19.26
C PRO A 37 1.16 -20.27 20.41
N PRO A 38 0.80 -21.42 21.02
CA PRO A 38 1.62 -22.04 22.07
C PRO A 38 3.06 -22.25 21.61
N ALA A 39 4.00 -22.11 22.54
CA ALA A 39 5.44 -22.20 22.23
C ALA A 39 5.80 -23.60 21.68
N GLU A 40 5.13 -24.65 22.16
CA GLU A 40 5.31 -26.03 21.68
C GLU A 40 4.95 -26.16 20.19
N LEU A 41 3.91 -25.44 19.75
CA LEU A 41 3.50 -25.43 18.35
C LEU A 41 4.52 -24.67 17.50
N LEU A 42 4.90 -23.45 17.93
CA LEU A 42 5.87 -22.59 17.24
C LEU A 42 7.23 -23.30 17.04
N ARG A 43 7.67 -24.07 18.04
CA ARG A 43 8.91 -24.86 17.97
C ARG A 43 8.96 -25.88 16.84
N THR A 44 7.82 -26.24 16.26
CA THR A 44 7.73 -27.21 15.16
C THR A 44 7.56 -26.56 13.79
N ILE A 45 7.46 -25.23 13.71
CA ILE A 45 7.20 -24.52 12.45
C ILE A 45 8.48 -24.35 11.66
N GLU A 46 8.44 -24.76 10.38
CA GLU A 46 9.56 -24.68 9.44
C GLU A 46 9.35 -23.62 8.35
N GLY A 47 8.11 -23.20 8.12
CA GLY A 47 7.80 -22.13 7.18
C GLY A 47 6.68 -21.23 7.69
N VAL A 48 6.70 -19.98 7.28
CA VAL A 48 5.61 -19.03 7.55
C VAL A 48 5.11 -18.47 6.23
N TYR A 49 3.79 -18.49 6.06
CA TYR A 49 3.11 -17.67 5.07
C TYR A 49 2.49 -16.48 5.81
N ASN A 50 3.14 -15.32 5.67
CA ASN A 50 2.77 -14.11 6.37
C ASN A 50 1.72 -13.34 5.57
N TYR A 51 0.48 -13.33 6.05
CA TYR A 51 -0.64 -12.59 5.48
C TYR A 51 -1.15 -11.56 6.49
N GLY A 52 -1.52 -10.36 6.02
CA GLY A 52 -2.06 -9.30 6.88
C GLY A 52 -1.01 -8.41 7.55
N HIS A 53 0.26 -8.48 7.12
CA HIS A 53 1.34 -7.60 7.58
C HIS A 53 1.57 -7.62 9.10
N TYR A 54 1.40 -8.77 9.75
CA TYR A 54 1.72 -8.91 11.17
C TYR A 54 3.21 -8.70 11.40
N ALA A 55 3.54 -7.97 12.46
CA ALA A 55 4.92 -7.78 12.88
C ALA A 55 5.60 -9.13 13.09
N PHE A 56 6.71 -9.32 12.40
CA PHE A 56 7.53 -10.52 12.43
C PHE A 56 8.93 -10.13 12.94
N THR A 57 9.01 -9.97 14.25
CA THR A 57 10.19 -9.45 14.96
C THR A 57 11.23 -10.54 15.23
N ALA A 58 12.44 -10.13 15.62
CA ALA A 58 13.49 -11.04 16.07
C ALA A 58 13.02 -11.97 17.20
N GLU A 59 12.31 -11.44 18.21
CA GLU A 59 11.82 -12.21 19.35
C GLU A 59 10.77 -13.24 18.93
N TYR A 60 9.98 -12.92 17.89
CA TYR A 60 9.01 -13.88 17.35
C TYR A 60 9.70 -15.00 16.57
N MET A 61 10.78 -14.69 15.84
CA MET A 61 11.62 -15.70 15.19
C MET A 61 12.27 -16.65 16.20
N ASP A 62 12.67 -16.17 17.38
CA ASP A 62 13.31 -16.99 18.43
C ASP A 62 12.40 -18.12 18.94
N LEU A 63 11.09 -17.98 18.78
CA LEU A 63 10.12 -19.01 19.16
C LEU A 63 10.03 -20.16 18.14
N MET A 64 10.61 -19.99 16.96
CA MET A 64 10.56 -20.92 15.83
C MET A 64 11.98 -21.35 15.43
N PRO A 65 12.70 -22.13 16.26
CA PRO A 65 14.09 -22.55 16.00
C PRO A 65 14.27 -23.35 14.70
N GLU A 66 13.20 -23.99 14.20
CA GLU A 66 13.22 -24.75 12.96
C GLU A 66 12.81 -23.92 11.74
N LEU A 67 12.59 -22.60 11.88
CA LEU A 67 12.12 -21.74 10.79
C LEU A 67 13.16 -21.64 9.66
N ARG A 68 12.73 -21.94 8.44
CA ARG A 68 13.58 -21.99 7.24
C ARG A 68 13.19 -21.01 6.15
N VAL A 69 11.96 -20.47 6.18
CA VAL A 69 11.49 -19.53 5.16
C VAL A 69 10.33 -18.68 5.66
N ILE A 70 10.33 -17.41 5.28
CA ILE A 70 9.20 -16.49 5.45
C ILE A 70 8.72 -16.10 4.05
N SER A 71 7.49 -16.46 3.71
CA SER A 71 6.82 -16.05 2.48
C SER A 71 5.83 -14.95 2.80
N ASN A 72 6.15 -13.70 2.44
CA ASN A 72 5.28 -12.56 2.67
C ASN A 72 4.26 -12.38 1.55
N TYR A 73 2.99 -12.36 1.89
CA TYR A 73 1.91 -11.99 0.98
C TYR A 73 1.78 -10.46 0.94
N GLY A 74 2.68 -9.83 0.20
CA GLY A 74 2.72 -8.39 0.04
C GLY A 74 4.04 -7.92 -0.57
N VAL A 75 4.04 -6.72 -1.14
CA VAL A 75 5.25 -6.08 -1.69
C VAL A 75 6.11 -5.52 -0.55
N GLY A 76 5.48 -4.81 0.37
CA GLY A 76 6.10 -4.20 1.55
C GLY A 76 6.52 -5.24 2.58
N VAL A 77 7.68 -5.02 3.20
CA VAL A 77 8.32 -5.92 4.17
C VAL A 77 8.76 -5.18 5.43
N ASP A 78 8.28 -3.95 5.63
CA ASP A 78 8.59 -3.06 6.75
C ASP A 78 8.15 -3.61 8.12
N HIS A 79 7.23 -4.58 8.12
CA HIS A 79 6.78 -5.30 9.31
C HIS A 79 7.60 -6.55 9.62
N ILE A 80 8.63 -6.87 8.82
CA ILE A 80 9.52 -8.03 9.02
C ILE A 80 10.91 -7.50 9.37
N ASP A 81 11.49 -8.00 10.46
CA ASP A 81 12.88 -7.71 10.79
C ASP A 81 13.83 -8.46 9.84
N LEU A 82 14.14 -7.82 8.70
CA LEU A 82 14.99 -8.41 7.68
C LEU A 82 16.42 -8.68 8.17
N GLN A 83 16.93 -7.86 9.08
CA GLN A 83 18.26 -8.07 9.64
C GLN A 83 18.27 -9.33 10.50
N ALA A 84 17.30 -9.49 11.40
CA ALA A 84 17.16 -10.68 12.23
C ALA A 84 16.96 -11.96 11.39
N ALA A 85 16.19 -11.89 10.30
CA ALA A 85 16.02 -13.00 9.38
C ALA A 85 17.33 -13.35 8.68
N GLN A 86 18.08 -12.34 8.21
CA GLN A 86 19.38 -12.52 7.55
C GLN A 86 20.42 -13.16 8.48
N GLU A 87 20.51 -12.69 9.73
CA GLU A 87 21.43 -13.24 10.75
C GLU A 87 21.14 -14.72 11.06
N ARG A 88 19.87 -15.16 10.92
CA ARG A 88 19.43 -16.55 11.08
C ARG A 88 19.51 -17.37 9.78
N GLY A 89 19.89 -16.77 8.66
CA GLY A 89 19.91 -17.44 7.35
C GLY A 89 18.52 -17.77 6.81
N ILE A 90 17.49 -17.04 7.24
CA ILE A 90 16.09 -17.28 6.86
C ILE A 90 15.75 -16.40 5.64
N PRO A 91 15.56 -16.97 4.43
CA PRO A 91 15.11 -16.22 3.27
C PRO A 91 13.70 -15.64 3.48
N VAL A 92 13.52 -14.41 3.01
CA VAL A 92 12.24 -13.69 3.01
C VAL A 92 11.80 -13.44 1.56
N GLY A 93 10.68 -14.03 1.16
CA GLY A 93 10.04 -13.77 -0.13
C GLY A 93 8.98 -12.68 -0.03
N ASN A 94 8.74 -11.93 -1.10
CA ASN A 94 7.68 -10.94 -1.24
C ASN A 94 7.07 -10.99 -2.65
N THR A 95 6.05 -10.18 -2.94
CA THR A 95 5.29 -10.23 -4.20
C THR A 95 5.37 -8.94 -5.04
N PRO A 96 6.56 -8.51 -5.50
CA PRO A 96 6.70 -7.29 -6.27
C PRO A 96 5.98 -7.38 -7.62
N LYS A 97 5.56 -6.23 -8.16
CA LYS A 97 5.00 -6.03 -9.52
C LYS A 97 3.58 -6.58 -9.78
N ILE A 98 2.96 -7.31 -8.86
CA ILE A 98 1.61 -7.85 -9.09
C ILE A 98 0.48 -6.92 -8.61
N LEU A 99 0.79 -5.95 -7.74
CA LEU A 99 -0.18 -5.02 -7.15
C LEU A 99 -0.16 -3.63 -7.81
N ASP A 100 0.84 -3.33 -8.64
CA ASP A 100 1.11 -1.97 -9.14
C ASP A 100 -0.12 -1.31 -9.78
N GLY A 101 -0.83 -2.06 -10.62
CA GLY A 101 -2.03 -1.57 -11.30
C GLY A 101 -3.22 -1.40 -10.36
N ALA A 102 -3.48 -2.40 -9.52
CA ALA A 102 -4.61 -2.39 -8.59
C ALA A 102 -4.49 -1.28 -7.54
N THR A 103 -3.29 -1.08 -6.98
CA THR A 103 -3.04 0.03 -6.04
C THR A 103 -3.20 1.39 -6.73
N ALA A 104 -2.77 1.52 -7.99
CA ALA A 104 -3.00 2.75 -8.75
C ALA A 104 -4.49 3.02 -9.03
N ASP A 105 -5.30 1.97 -9.23
CA ASP A 105 -6.76 2.10 -9.38
C ASP A 105 -7.39 2.60 -8.08
N ILE A 106 -7.01 2.04 -6.93
CA ILE A 106 -7.49 2.51 -5.62
C ILE A 106 -7.04 3.94 -5.34
N THR A 107 -5.82 4.31 -5.70
CA THR A 107 -5.34 5.70 -5.58
C THR A 107 -6.26 6.67 -6.31
N PHE A 108 -6.64 6.36 -7.56
CA PHE A 108 -7.57 7.19 -8.34
C PHE A 108 -9.00 7.14 -7.80
N ALA A 109 -9.46 5.99 -7.28
CA ALA A 109 -10.76 5.88 -6.65
C ALA A 109 -10.88 6.80 -5.43
N LEU A 110 -9.87 6.79 -4.55
CA LEU A 110 -9.81 7.68 -3.37
C LEU A 110 -9.73 9.15 -3.78
N LEU A 111 -8.90 9.46 -4.79
CA LEU A 111 -8.77 10.81 -5.34
C LEU A 111 -10.11 11.33 -5.86
N LEU A 112 -10.80 10.56 -6.71
CA LEU A 112 -12.10 10.93 -7.27
C LEU A 112 -13.17 11.03 -6.19
N ALA A 113 -13.16 10.11 -5.22
CA ALA A 113 -14.12 10.10 -4.13
C ALA A 113 -14.02 11.37 -3.29
N ALA A 114 -12.79 11.80 -2.97
CA ALA A 114 -12.53 13.03 -2.25
C ALA A 114 -12.86 14.28 -3.08
N ALA A 115 -12.41 14.34 -4.34
CA ALA A 115 -12.63 15.48 -5.22
C ALA A 115 -14.11 15.74 -5.50
N ARG A 116 -14.91 14.67 -5.64
CA ARG A 116 -16.30 14.75 -6.12
C ARG A 116 -17.35 14.52 -5.04
N ASN A 117 -16.97 14.59 -3.77
CA ASN A 117 -17.85 14.35 -2.62
C ASN A 117 -18.65 13.03 -2.75
N LEU A 118 -18.01 11.98 -3.30
CA LEU A 118 -18.71 10.78 -3.76
C LEU A 118 -19.46 10.08 -2.64
N ILE A 119 -18.81 9.93 -1.47
CA ILE A 119 -19.39 9.22 -0.32
C ILE A 119 -20.57 10.01 0.27
N GLN A 120 -20.41 11.32 0.40
CA GLN A 120 -21.49 12.20 0.86
C GLN A 120 -22.66 12.20 -0.13
N GLY A 121 -22.37 12.23 -1.43
CA GLY A 121 -23.37 12.27 -2.48
C GLY A 121 -24.16 10.97 -2.58
N ASP A 122 -23.46 9.85 -2.43
CA ASP A 122 -24.03 8.51 -2.35
C ASP A 122 -24.95 8.34 -1.12
N HIS A 123 -24.56 8.85 0.05
CA HIS A 123 -25.44 8.85 1.22
C HIS A 123 -26.67 9.74 1.01
N PHE A 124 -26.48 10.96 0.50
CA PHE A 124 -27.56 11.90 0.23
C PHE A 124 -28.58 11.34 -0.78
N ALA A 125 -28.11 10.76 -1.89
CA ALA A 125 -28.96 10.21 -2.94
C ALA A 125 -29.82 9.02 -2.49
N ARG A 126 -29.41 8.30 -1.44
CA ARG A 126 -30.17 7.19 -0.85
C ARG A 126 -31.04 7.60 0.33
N GLY A 127 -30.86 8.83 0.83
CA GLY A 127 -31.57 9.36 1.98
C GLY A 127 -32.92 10.00 1.59
N PRO A 128 -33.78 10.26 2.59
CA PRO A 128 -35.06 10.96 2.36
C PRO A 128 -34.88 12.44 1.97
N ASP A 129 -33.69 13.00 2.19
CA ASP A 129 -33.39 14.41 1.90
C ASP A 129 -33.22 14.70 0.40
N PHE A 130 -33.00 13.66 -0.43
CA PHE A 130 -32.97 13.83 -1.88
C PHE A 130 -34.40 13.95 -2.43
N VAL A 131 -34.89 15.18 -2.51
CA VAL A 131 -36.25 15.48 -3.02
C VAL A 131 -36.23 15.87 -4.51
N ALA A 132 -35.15 16.51 -4.97
CA ALA A 132 -34.98 16.93 -6.36
C ALA A 132 -33.50 17.11 -6.73
N TYR A 133 -33.22 17.11 -8.04
CA TYR A 133 -31.91 17.45 -8.58
C TYR A 133 -31.63 18.96 -8.45
N ASP A 134 -30.48 19.32 -7.89
CA ASP A 134 -29.97 20.71 -7.81
C ASP A 134 -28.53 20.76 -8.35
N PRO A 135 -28.28 21.43 -9.50
CA PRO A 135 -26.94 21.52 -10.08
C PRO A 135 -25.95 22.36 -9.26
N SER A 136 -26.41 23.13 -8.27
CA SER A 136 -25.56 23.95 -7.40
C SER A 136 -25.17 23.24 -6.10
N PHE A 137 -25.78 22.09 -5.81
CA PHE A 137 -25.53 21.33 -4.60
C PHE A 137 -24.29 20.43 -4.75
N MET A 138 -23.44 20.40 -3.72
CA MET A 138 -22.25 19.53 -3.62
C MET A 138 -21.22 19.69 -4.74
N LEU A 139 -21.01 20.92 -5.22
CA LEU A 139 -19.93 21.23 -6.15
C LEU A 139 -18.58 20.74 -5.59
N GLY A 140 -17.96 19.82 -6.32
CA GLY A 140 -16.66 19.27 -6.00
C GLY A 140 -15.52 19.96 -6.75
N GLN A 141 -14.31 19.51 -6.50
CA GLN A 141 -13.13 19.89 -7.26
C GLN A 141 -13.05 19.10 -8.57
N GLU A 142 -12.76 19.79 -9.67
CA GLU A 142 -12.45 19.12 -10.93
C GLU A 142 -11.11 18.39 -10.82
N VAL A 143 -11.00 17.20 -11.42
CA VAL A 143 -9.75 16.41 -11.42
C VAL A 143 -8.94 16.64 -12.69
N HIS A 144 -9.61 16.80 -13.82
CA HIS A 144 -8.94 16.98 -15.10
C HIS A 144 -8.22 18.32 -15.15
N HIS A 145 -7.11 18.38 -15.90
CA HIS A 145 -6.25 19.57 -16.02
C HIS A 145 -5.59 20.09 -14.73
N GLN A 146 -5.82 19.45 -13.59
CA GLN A 146 -5.17 19.80 -12.32
C GLN A 146 -3.74 19.25 -12.21
N VAL A 147 -3.01 19.69 -11.20
CA VAL A 147 -1.66 19.21 -10.91
C VAL A 147 -1.69 18.05 -9.92
N LEU A 148 -1.17 16.90 -10.32
CA LEU A 148 -0.93 15.75 -9.44
C LEU A 148 0.55 15.71 -9.02
N GLY A 149 0.81 15.83 -7.72
CA GLY A 149 2.11 15.59 -7.11
C GLY A 149 2.25 14.16 -6.61
N ILE A 150 3.20 13.40 -7.15
CA ILE A 150 3.47 12.01 -6.74
C ILE A 150 4.76 11.96 -5.91
N ILE A 151 4.64 11.54 -4.65
CA ILE A 151 5.80 11.30 -3.78
C ILE A 151 6.11 9.81 -3.83
N GLY A 152 7.20 9.43 -4.50
CA GLY A 152 7.53 8.04 -4.77
C GLY A 152 7.04 7.54 -6.13
N LEU A 153 7.64 8.02 -7.23
CA LEU A 153 7.42 7.52 -8.59
C LEU A 153 8.24 6.23 -8.86
N GLY A 154 7.91 5.17 -8.11
CA GLY A 154 8.30 3.78 -8.36
C GLY A 154 7.31 3.07 -9.29
N SER A 155 7.16 1.75 -9.17
CA SER A 155 6.26 0.98 -10.05
C SER A 155 4.78 1.38 -9.90
N ILE A 156 4.30 1.56 -8.65
CA ILE A 156 2.93 2.06 -8.38
C ILE A 156 2.78 3.51 -8.87
N GLY A 157 3.69 4.40 -8.44
CA GLY A 157 3.65 5.81 -8.84
C GLY A 157 3.69 6.02 -10.36
N TYR A 158 4.39 5.16 -11.10
CA TYR A 158 4.35 5.15 -12.57
C TYR A 158 2.95 4.82 -13.11
N GLN A 159 2.28 3.82 -12.54
CA GLN A 159 0.91 3.46 -12.93
C GLN A 159 -0.11 4.54 -12.56
N VAL A 160 0.11 5.25 -11.45
CA VAL A 160 -0.67 6.44 -11.04
C VAL A 160 -0.46 7.56 -12.06
N ALA A 161 0.79 7.90 -12.40
CA ALA A 161 1.12 8.91 -13.40
C ALA A 161 0.52 8.60 -14.78
N ARG A 162 0.48 7.32 -15.18
CA ARG A 162 -0.15 6.90 -16.44
C ARG A 162 -1.65 7.19 -16.48
N ARG A 163 -2.36 7.00 -15.35
CA ARG A 163 -3.78 7.35 -15.22
C ARG A 163 -3.97 8.86 -15.20
N ALA A 164 -3.11 9.59 -14.51
CA ALA A 164 -3.15 11.06 -14.46
C ALA A 164 -3.08 11.70 -15.86
N ARG A 165 -2.22 11.16 -16.73
CA ARG A 165 -2.16 11.54 -18.16
C ARG A 165 -3.49 11.34 -18.89
N ALA A 166 -4.21 10.26 -18.61
CA ALA A 166 -5.52 10.01 -19.22
C ALA A 166 -6.63 10.94 -18.69
N PHE A 167 -6.41 11.58 -17.55
CA PHE A 167 -7.25 12.65 -17.00
C PHE A 167 -6.73 14.04 -17.39
N ASP A 168 -5.79 14.15 -18.34
CA ASP A 168 -5.17 15.40 -18.76
C ASP A 168 -4.53 16.20 -17.61
N MET A 169 -4.08 15.53 -16.55
CA MET A 169 -3.42 16.17 -15.41
C MET A 169 -1.95 16.47 -15.71
N THR A 170 -1.44 17.54 -15.10
CA THR A 170 0.01 17.77 -15.04
C THR A 170 0.62 16.93 -13.92
N VAL A 171 1.65 16.15 -14.22
CA VAL A 171 2.30 15.27 -13.22
C VAL A 171 3.62 15.88 -12.75
N LEU A 172 3.68 16.23 -11.47
CA LEU A 172 4.91 16.52 -10.73
C LEU A 172 5.28 15.32 -9.89
N TYR A 173 6.56 15.07 -9.68
CA TYR A 173 6.97 14.01 -8.77
C TYR A 173 8.25 14.33 -8.00
N HIS A 174 8.38 13.71 -6.84
CA HIS A 174 9.56 13.76 -6.01
C HIS A 174 10.01 12.35 -5.63
N ASN A 175 11.32 12.11 -5.80
CA ASN A 175 12.02 10.87 -5.48
C ASN A 175 13.42 11.21 -4.95
N ARG A 176 14.08 10.23 -4.32
CA ARG A 176 15.52 10.32 -4.03
C ARG A 176 16.36 10.51 -5.31
N ASN A 177 15.99 9.83 -6.39
CA ASN A 177 16.62 9.95 -7.71
C ASN A 177 15.54 10.16 -8.78
N PRO A 178 15.80 10.99 -9.81
CA PRO A 178 14.91 11.12 -10.96
C PRO A 178 14.59 9.77 -11.63
N ASN A 179 13.46 9.72 -12.32
CA ASN A 179 12.99 8.59 -13.11
C ASN A 179 12.86 9.02 -14.59
N PRO A 180 13.96 9.00 -15.36
CA PRO A 180 13.97 9.48 -16.75
C PRO A 180 12.95 8.78 -17.66
N LYS A 181 12.61 7.52 -17.36
CA LYS A 181 11.59 6.77 -18.09
C LYS A 181 10.21 7.39 -17.91
N ALA A 182 9.84 7.75 -16.67
CA ALA A 182 8.56 8.41 -16.42
C ALA A 182 8.50 9.82 -17.04
N GLU A 183 9.61 10.55 -17.04
CA GLU A 183 9.69 11.86 -17.69
C GLU A 183 9.47 11.75 -19.20
N THR A 184 10.13 10.77 -19.84
CA THR A 184 10.01 10.53 -21.28
C THR A 184 8.62 9.99 -21.65
N ASP A 185 8.20 8.91 -20.99
CA ASP A 185 6.99 8.17 -21.37
C ASP A 185 5.71 8.86 -20.93
N LEU A 186 5.75 9.61 -19.83
CA LEU A 186 4.57 10.17 -19.18
C LEU A 186 4.61 11.70 -19.06
N GLY A 187 5.69 12.36 -19.47
CA GLY A 187 5.82 13.82 -19.30
C GLY A 187 5.81 14.25 -17.83
N ALA A 188 6.09 13.33 -16.89
CA ALA A 188 6.20 13.66 -15.48
C ALA A 188 7.42 14.59 -15.27
N ARG A 189 7.31 15.55 -14.36
CA ARG A 189 8.41 16.50 -14.08
C ARG A 189 8.94 16.29 -12.66
N TYR A 190 10.25 16.05 -12.55
CA TYR A 190 10.93 15.99 -11.26
C TYR A 190 10.97 17.39 -10.64
N VAL A 191 10.63 17.48 -9.36
CA VAL A 191 10.72 18.72 -8.57
C VAL A 191 11.13 18.38 -7.13
N GLU A 192 11.58 19.39 -6.39
CA GLU A 192 11.81 19.26 -4.95
C GLU A 192 10.48 19.08 -4.19
N LEU A 193 10.53 18.45 -3.02
CA LEU A 193 9.33 18.12 -2.23
C LEU A 193 8.49 19.36 -1.90
N ASP A 194 9.12 20.43 -1.42
CA ASP A 194 8.40 21.66 -1.06
C ASP A 194 7.73 22.31 -2.27
N GLU A 195 8.38 22.26 -3.44
CA GLU A 195 7.82 22.76 -4.71
C GLU A 195 6.59 21.93 -5.13
N LEU A 196 6.70 20.60 -5.04
CA LEU A 196 5.60 19.67 -5.32
C LEU A 196 4.38 19.99 -4.46
N LEU A 197 4.57 20.13 -3.15
CA LEU A 197 3.48 20.37 -2.20
C LEU A 197 2.78 21.72 -2.47
N GLN A 198 3.54 22.76 -2.82
CA GLN A 198 2.97 24.08 -3.11
C GLN A 198 2.18 24.13 -4.43
N GLN A 199 2.61 23.36 -5.45
CA GLN A 199 2.00 23.39 -6.78
C GLN A 199 0.87 22.38 -6.97
N ALA A 200 0.87 21.26 -6.24
CA ALA A 200 -0.08 20.18 -6.44
C ALA A 200 -1.49 20.51 -5.91
N ASP A 201 -2.49 20.14 -6.70
CA ASP A 201 -3.91 20.12 -6.30
C ASP A 201 -4.28 18.77 -5.67
N PHE A 202 -3.56 17.72 -6.05
CA PHE A 202 -3.66 16.38 -5.51
C PHE A 202 -2.27 15.87 -5.19
N VAL A 203 -2.06 15.30 -4.01
CA VAL A 203 -0.77 14.68 -3.63
C VAL A 203 -1.00 13.20 -3.32
N THR A 204 -0.23 12.31 -3.94
CA THR A 204 -0.29 10.86 -3.66
C THR A 204 1.01 10.37 -3.04
N LEU A 205 0.88 9.55 -2.00
CA LEU A 205 2.01 8.87 -1.36
C LEU A 205 2.16 7.47 -1.93
N ASN A 206 3.28 7.19 -2.58
CA ASN A 206 3.56 5.91 -3.24
C ASN A 206 4.99 5.40 -2.95
N MET A 207 5.60 5.90 -1.87
CA MET A 207 6.90 5.48 -1.37
C MET A 207 6.77 4.43 -0.26
N PRO A 208 7.75 3.52 -0.10
CA PRO A 208 7.77 2.58 1.02
C PRO A 208 7.96 3.30 2.36
N LEU A 209 7.50 2.67 3.45
CA LEU A 209 7.83 3.10 4.80
C LEU A 209 9.26 2.71 5.17
N THR A 210 10.05 3.70 5.56
CA THR A 210 11.46 3.61 5.97
C THR A 210 11.71 4.67 7.05
N ASP A 211 12.87 4.66 7.69
CA ASP A 211 13.24 5.73 8.64
C ASP A 211 13.27 7.12 7.98
N GLN A 212 13.61 7.20 6.69
CA GLN A 212 13.65 8.44 5.93
C GLN A 212 12.26 8.95 5.51
N THR A 213 11.28 8.07 5.41
CA THR A 213 9.90 8.40 4.96
C THR A 213 8.90 8.44 6.10
N ARG A 214 9.27 7.95 7.28
CA ARG A 214 8.44 8.00 8.49
C ARG A 214 8.17 9.44 8.90
N GLY A 215 6.89 9.81 8.92
CA GLY A 215 6.47 11.17 9.28
C GLY A 215 6.90 12.24 8.27
N MET A 216 7.28 11.86 7.05
CA MET A 216 7.70 12.79 6.00
C MET A 216 6.66 13.89 5.73
N ILE A 217 5.36 13.55 5.79
CA ILE A 217 4.27 14.53 5.70
C ILE A 217 3.77 14.83 7.11
N GLY A 218 4.35 15.87 7.72
CA GLY A 218 3.96 16.38 9.02
C GLY A 218 3.20 17.70 8.94
N ARG A 219 3.13 18.42 10.06
CA ARG A 219 2.46 19.73 10.16
C ARG A 219 3.03 20.74 9.17
N ARG A 220 4.35 20.75 8.96
CA ARG A 220 5.02 21.71 8.07
C ARG A 220 4.60 21.45 6.63
N GLU A 221 4.69 20.21 6.18
CA GLU A 221 4.39 19.79 4.82
C GLU A 221 2.90 20.00 4.49
N LEU A 222 2.00 19.64 5.41
CA LEU A 222 0.57 19.95 5.28
C LEU A 222 0.30 21.45 5.18
N GLY A 223 1.12 22.29 5.83
CA GLY A 223 1.04 23.75 5.75
C GLY A 223 1.54 24.33 4.42
N LEU A 224 2.34 23.59 3.65
CA LEU A 224 2.81 23.98 2.32
C LEU A 224 1.79 23.67 1.22
N MET A 225 0.90 22.70 1.46
CA MET A 225 -0.14 22.33 0.51
C MET A 225 -1.14 23.46 0.28
N LYS A 226 -1.73 23.50 -0.91
CA LYS A 226 -2.89 24.38 -1.16
C LYS A 226 -4.00 24.04 -0.17
N LYS A 227 -4.76 25.04 0.27
CA LYS A 227 -5.91 24.85 1.17
C LYS A 227 -6.99 23.92 0.59
N SER A 228 -7.07 23.84 -0.74
CA SER A 228 -7.97 22.97 -1.48
C SER A 228 -7.36 21.62 -1.84
N ALA A 229 -6.07 21.39 -1.56
CA ALA A 229 -5.41 20.17 -2.03
C ALA A 229 -5.91 18.94 -1.29
N VAL A 230 -5.96 17.82 -2.02
CA VAL A 230 -6.30 16.50 -1.47
C VAL A 230 -5.03 15.66 -1.32
N LEU A 231 -4.79 15.13 -0.13
CA LEU A 231 -3.75 14.14 0.13
C LEU A 231 -4.35 12.72 0.07
N VAL A 232 -3.75 11.85 -0.73
CA VAL A 232 -4.12 10.44 -0.85
C VAL A 232 -2.95 9.57 -0.40
N ASN A 233 -3.23 8.66 0.53
CA ASN A 233 -2.32 7.62 0.98
C ASN A 233 -3.04 6.27 0.81
N ALA A 234 -2.58 5.47 -0.16
CA ALA A 234 -3.30 4.30 -0.68
C ALA A 234 -2.47 3.01 -0.50
#